data_AF-A0A821U0G7-F1
#
_entry.id   AF-A0A821U0G7-F1
#
_cell.length_a   1.000
_cell.length_b   1.000
_cell.length_c   1.000
_cell.angle_alpha   90.00
_cell.angle_beta   90.00
_cell.angle_gamma   90.00
#
_symmetry.space_group_name_H-M   'P 1'
#
loop_
_entity.id
_entity.type
_entity.pdbx_description
1 polymer ?
#
loop_
_entity_poly.entity_id
_entity_poly.type
_entity_poly.pdbx_seq_one_letter_code
_entity_poly.pdbx_strand_id
1 'polypeptide(L)'
;MVQIEDPDVRLLREMGYTQELYRGFSPFMSFAFCFTAVNVLTSISIGFTYSLNTGGSGVTIWAWVIGAIFTILIGLSLAEICSGTLQVGKQSNRQSIYDLKHVAGDVAFASGFATIINAAIILEGKDSLSTGAQVGIGIGICFVWAVQNALRIDQQGWLNNFAVIFQLGSAVIIVVVLLSMAPERATAHDVFTSTYNGTGFSFPY
;
A
#
# COMPACT_ATOMS: atom_id res chain seq x y z
N MET A 1 -23.62 13.71 -38.28
CA MET A 1 -22.22 13.51 -37.87
C MET A 1 -22.05 12.02 -37.62
N VAL A 2 -21.25 11.34 -38.44
CA VAL A 2 -20.98 9.90 -38.28
C VAL A 2 -20.10 9.74 -37.04
N GLN A 3 -20.67 9.24 -35.95
CA GLN A 3 -19.90 8.80 -34.79
C GLN A 3 -19.16 7.54 -35.23
N ILE A 4 -17.83 7.55 -35.19
CA ILE A 4 -17.01 6.36 -35.44
C ILE A 4 -17.27 5.43 -34.26
N GLU A 5 -18.12 4.43 -34.45
CA GLU A 5 -18.50 3.48 -33.41
C GLU A 5 -17.31 2.54 -33.14
N ASP A 6 -16.88 2.45 -31.89
CA ASP A 6 -15.74 1.63 -31.47
C ASP A 6 -15.97 0.16 -31.91
N PRO A 7 -14.93 -0.52 -32.46
CA PRO A 7 -15.06 -1.86 -33.01
C PRO A 7 -15.58 -2.89 -31.99
N ASP A 8 -15.25 -2.71 -30.72
CA ASP A 8 -15.71 -3.54 -29.61
C ASP A 8 -17.20 -3.35 -29.33
N VAL A 9 -17.72 -2.13 -29.48
CA VAL A 9 -19.14 -1.81 -29.28
C VAL A 9 -19.97 -2.45 -30.39
N ARG A 10 -19.45 -2.42 -31.63
CA ARG A 10 -20.07 -3.10 -32.76
C ARG A 10 -20.12 -4.60 -32.56
N LEU A 11 -19.02 -5.20 -32.10
CA LEU A 11 -18.91 -6.63 -31.82
C LEU A 11 -19.86 -7.07 -30.68
N LEU A 12 -19.97 -6.29 -29.61
CA LEU A 12 -20.91 -6.56 -28.51
C LEU A 12 -22.36 -6.52 -29.00
N ARG A 13 -22.70 -5.55 -29.85
CA ARG A 13 -24.01 -5.41 -30.46
C ARG A 13 -24.36 -6.58 -31.38
N GLU A 14 -23.38 -7.06 -32.16
CA GLU A 14 -23.49 -8.27 -32.99
C GLU A 14 -23.73 -9.54 -32.14
N MET A 15 -23.18 -9.60 -30.93
CA MET A 15 -23.42 -10.68 -29.97
C MET A 15 -24.72 -10.52 -29.16
N GLY A 16 -25.53 -9.49 -29.44
CA GLY A 16 -26.80 -9.21 -28.74
C GLY A 16 -26.63 -8.61 -27.35
N TYR A 17 -25.41 -8.22 -26.97
CA TYR A 17 -25.12 -7.57 -25.69
C TYR A 17 -25.13 -6.05 -25.83
N THR A 18 -25.86 -5.38 -24.93
CA THR A 18 -25.79 -3.93 -24.78
C THR A 18 -24.62 -3.60 -23.84
N GLN A 19 -23.79 -2.62 -24.19
CA GLN A 19 -22.68 -2.21 -23.33
C GLN A 19 -23.22 -1.51 -22.08
N GLU A 20 -23.31 -2.24 -20.96
CA GLU A 20 -23.80 -1.69 -19.68
C GLU A 20 -22.70 -1.02 -18.83
N LEU A 21 -21.42 -1.32 -19.10
CA LEU A 21 -20.29 -0.78 -18.35
C LEU A 21 -19.57 0.31 -19.14
N TYR A 22 -19.71 1.56 -18.68
CA TYR A 22 -18.86 2.66 -19.14
C TYR A 22 -17.40 2.35 -18.78
N ARG A 23 -16.53 2.17 -19.79
CA ARG A 23 -15.09 2.05 -19.57
C ARG A 23 -14.51 3.43 -19.30
N GLY A 24 -14.90 4.02 -18.17
CA GLY A 24 -14.57 5.41 -17.80
C GLY A 24 -13.25 5.57 -17.03
N PHE A 25 -12.63 4.48 -16.60
CA PHE A 25 -11.34 4.55 -15.91
C PHE A 25 -10.22 4.77 -16.91
N SER A 26 -9.69 5.99 -16.94
CA SER A 26 -8.40 6.27 -17.56
C SER A 26 -7.33 5.34 -16.94
N PRO A 27 -6.34 4.84 -17.71
CA PRO A 27 -5.22 4.06 -17.16
C PRO A 27 -4.53 4.74 -15.98
N PHE A 28 -4.44 6.07 -16.01
CA PHE A 28 -3.91 6.87 -14.91
C PHE A 28 -4.78 6.81 -13.65
N MET A 29 -6.11 6.78 -13.80
CA MET A 29 -7.05 6.69 -12.68
C MET A 29 -6.97 5.30 -12.01
N SER A 30 -6.82 4.24 -12.80
CA SER A 30 -6.58 2.89 -12.28
C SER A 30 -5.23 2.79 -11.56
N PHE A 31 -4.17 3.41 -12.11
CA PHE A 31 -2.87 3.50 -11.44
C PHE A 31 -2.97 4.27 -10.11
N ALA A 32 -3.60 5.43 -10.10
CA ALA A 32 -3.75 6.26 -8.90
C ALA A 32 -4.57 5.54 -7.80
N PHE A 33 -5.60 4.79 -8.20
CA PHE A 33 -6.38 3.95 -7.28
C PHE A 33 -5.51 2.86 -6.65
N CYS A 34 -4.77 2.09 -7.45
CA CYS A 34 -3.86 1.07 -6.93
C CYS A 34 -2.74 1.66 -6.07
N PHE A 35 -2.18 2.81 -6.45
CA PHE A 35 -1.12 3.48 -5.73
C PHE A 35 -1.57 3.90 -4.31
N THR A 36 -2.77 4.47 -4.20
CA THR A 36 -3.33 4.89 -2.91
C THR A 36 -3.57 3.72 -1.97
N ALA A 37 -3.95 2.56 -2.52
CA ALA A 37 -4.18 1.34 -1.75
C ALA A 37 -2.90 0.75 -1.15
N VAL A 38 -1.72 0.97 -1.75
CA VAL A 38 -0.44 0.39 -1.31
C VAL A 38 0.16 1.10 -0.10
N ASN A 39 -0.29 2.32 0.23
CA ASN A 39 0.19 3.17 1.32
C ASN A 39 1.68 3.02 1.67
N VAL A 40 2.49 3.72 0.88
CA VAL A 40 3.96 3.64 0.97
C VAL A 40 4.49 4.14 2.32
N LEU A 41 3.81 5.09 2.98
CA LEU A 41 4.32 5.76 4.18
C LEU A 41 4.41 4.80 5.38
N THR A 42 3.30 4.13 5.72
CA THR A 42 3.26 3.21 6.86
C THR A 42 4.10 1.96 6.59
N SER A 43 4.14 1.51 5.34
CA SER A 43 4.95 0.38 4.91
C SER A 43 6.45 0.63 5.17
N ILE A 44 6.95 1.81 4.79
CA ILE A 44 8.35 2.18 5.06
C ILE A 44 8.60 2.28 6.57
N SER A 45 7.72 2.92 7.34
CA SER A 45 7.92 3.12 8.78
C SER A 45 8.03 1.81 9.57
N ILE A 46 7.20 0.81 9.28
CA ILE A 46 7.30 -0.50 9.95
C ILE A 46 8.45 -1.32 9.34
N GLY A 47 8.52 -1.36 8.01
CA GLY A 47 9.42 -2.24 7.28
C GLY A 47 10.89 -1.92 7.49
N PHE A 48 11.27 -0.64 7.40
CA PHE A 48 12.68 -0.23 7.48
C PHE A 48 13.26 -0.41 8.88
N THR A 49 12.50 -0.11 9.93
CA THR A 49 12.98 -0.31 11.30
C THR A 49 13.26 -1.80 11.57
N TYR A 50 12.39 -2.69 11.11
CA TYR A 50 12.61 -4.12 11.29
C TYR A 50 13.75 -4.65 10.40
N SER A 51 13.77 -4.29 9.12
CA SER A 51 14.75 -4.80 8.15
C SER A 51 16.17 -4.32 8.46
N LEU A 52 16.35 -3.06 8.85
CA LEU A 52 17.66 -2.51 9.18
C LEU A 52 18.24 -3.15 10.46
N ASN A 53 17.40 -3.40 11.47
CA ASN A 53 17.84 -4.01 12.72
C ASN A 53 18.16 -5.51 12.58
N THR A 54 17.57 -6.21 11.61
CA THR A 54 17.72 -7.67 11.49
C THR A 54 18.67 -8.10 10.38
N GLY A 55 18.82 -7.31 9.31
CA GLY A 55 19.64 -7.66 8.15
C GLY A 55 20.51 -6.53 7.58
N GLY A 56 20.47 -5.32 8.13
CA GLY A 56 21.23 -4.17 7.60
C GLY A 56 20.65 -3.61 6.29
N SER A 57 21.40 -2.70 5.65
CA SER A 57 20.91 -2.00 4.45
C SER A 57 20.85 -2.91 3.22
N GLY A 58 21.79 -3.86 3.10
CA GLY A 58 21.85 -4.77 1.96
C GLY A 58 20.62 -5.66 1.87
N VAL A 59 20.27 -6.33 2.98
CA VAL A 59 19.08 -7.18 3.05
C VAL A 59 17.80 -6.38 2.81
N THR A 60 17.72 -5.15 3.33
CA THR A 60 16.57 -4.27 3.13
C THR A 60 16.29 -4.01 1.65
N ILE A 61 17.32 -3.72 0.85
CA ILE A 61 17.18 -3.42 -0.58
C ILE A 61 16.83 -4.67 -1.37
N TRP A 62 17.53 -5.78 -1.13
CA TRP A 62 17.29 -7.02 -1.85
C TRP A 62 15.92 -7.62 -1.54
N ALA A 63 15.46 -7.52 -0.29
CA ALA A 63 14.11 -7.93 0.10
C ALA A 63 13.03 -7.17 -0.69
N TRP A 64 13.23 -5.86 -0.89
CA TRP A 64 12.32 -5.04 -1.70
C TRP A 64 12.33 -5.42 -3.18
N VAL A 65 13.52 -5.58 -3.79
CA VAL A 65 13.63 -5.94 -5.21
C VAL A 65 13.03 -7.32 -5.49
N ILE A 66 13.39 -8.32 -4.69
CA ILE A 66 12.90 -9.69 -4.84
C ILE A 66 11.39 -9.73 -4.57
N GLY A 67 10.92 -9.07 -3.51
CA GLY A 67 9.48 -8.97 -3.19
C GLY A 67 8.67 -8.33 -4.31
N ALA A 68 9.19 -7.28 -4.96
CA ALA A 68 8.54 -6.64 -6.09
C ALA A 68 8.38 -7.59 -7.29
N ILE A 69 9.40 -8.39 -7.61
CA ILE A 69 9.34 -9.37 -8.71
C ILE A 69 8.24 -10.40 -8.45
N PHE A 70 8.19 -10.97 -7.24
CA PHE A 70 7.14 -11.93 -6.88
C PHE A 70 5.74 -11.31 -6.89
N THR A 71 5.62 -10.05 -6.48
CA THR A 71 4.33 -9.32 -6.52
C THR A 71 3.85 -9.12 -7.96
N ILE A 72 4.75 -8.84 -8.91
CA ILE A 72 4.42 -8.74 -10.33
C ILE A 72 3.92 -10.08 -10.87
N LEU A 73 4.58 -11.20 -10.52
CA LEU A 73 4.16 -12.54 -10.95
C LEU A 73 2.76 -12.90 -10.43
N ILE A 74 2.46 -12.57 -9.17
CA ILE A 74 1.12 -12.73 -8.60
C ILE A 74 0.10 -11.85 -9.35
N GLY A 75 0.46 -10.61 -9.65
CA GLY A 75 -0.37 -9.68 -10.42
C GLY A 75 -0.68 -10.18 -11.83
N LEU A 76 0.30 -10.78 -12.52
CA LEU A 76 0.13 -11.40 -13.84
C LEU A 76 -0.81 -12.61 -13.78
N SER A 77 -0.67 -13.46 -12.76
CA SER A 77 -1.59 -14.59 -12.56
C SER A 77 -3.02 -14.13 -12.28
N LEU A 78 -3.21 -13.09 -11.47
CA LEU A 78 -4.53 -12.51 -11.22
C LEU A 78 -5.12 -11.88 -12.49
N ALA A 79 -4.29 -11.23 -13.32
CA ALA A 79 -4.73 -10.67 -14.60
C ALA A 79 -5.26 -11.75 -15.56
N GLU A 80 -4.62 -12.92 -15.60
CA GLU A 80 -5.07 -14.07 -16.39
C GLU A 80 -6.43 -14.59 -15.89
N ILE A 81 -6.61 -14.74 -14.57
CA ILE A 81 -7.88 -15.16 -13.95
C ILE A 81 -9.01 -14.16 -14.26
N CYS A 82 -8.73 -12.87 -14.10
CA CYS A 82 -9.68 -11.78 -14.37
C CYS A 82 -10.14 -11.76 -15.84
N SER A 83 -9.25 -12.10 -16.78
CA SER A 83 -9.56 -12.19 -18.21
C SER A 83 -10.54 -13.34 -18.53
N GLY A 84 -10.44 -14.46 -17.83
CA GLY A 84 -11.21 -15.67 -18.14
C GLY A 84 -12.51 -15.87 -17.34
N THR A 85 -12.61 -15.36 -16.11
CA THR A 85 -13.64 -15.85 -15.15
C THR A 85 -14.48 -14.79 -14.45
N LEU A 86 -14.09 -13.52 -14.44
CA LEU A 86 -14.84 -12.48 -13.73
C LEU A 86 -15.95 -11.87 -14.60
N GLN A 87 -17.04 -12.62 -14.73
CA GLN A 87 -18.32 -12.04 -15.13
C GLN A 87 -18.93 -11.33 -13.92
N VAL A 88 -19.22 -10.03 -14.08
CA VAL A 88 -19.84 -9.17 -13.08
C VAL A 88 -21.15 -9.82 -12.62
N GLY A 89 -21.19 -10.35 -11.38
CA GLY A 89 -22.45 -10.77 -10.74
C GLY A 89 -22.46 -12.07 -9.95
N LYS A 90 -21.47 -12.97 -10.06
CA LYS A 90 -21.45 -14.21 -9.23
C LYS A 90 -20.56 -14.07 -8.00
N GLN A 91 -20.90 -13.17 -7.09
CA GLN A 91 -20.33 -13.15 -5.74
C GLN A 91 -21.00 -14.24 -4.90
N SER A 92 -20.28 -15.35 -4.70
CA SER A 92 -20.72 -16.48 -3.87
C SER A 92 -20.69 -16.11 -2.38
N ASN A 93 -21.74 -16.52 -1.65
CA ASN A 93 -22.05 -16.27 -0.23
C ASN A 93 -21.03 -16.83 0.80
N ARG A 94 -19.75 -16.96 0.44
CA ARG A 94 -18.65 -17.44 1.31
C ARG A 94 -17.79 -16.29 1.86
N GLN A 95 -18.34 -15.09 1.99
CA GLN A 95 -17.61 -13.86 2.37
C GLN A 95 -17.06 -13.88 3.82
N SER A 96 -17.66 -14.64 4.74
CA SER A 96 -17.35 -14.57 6.18
C SER A 96 -15.88 -14.90 6.57
N ILE A 97 -15.16 -15.72 5.80
CA ILE A 97 -13.72 -16.02 6.09
C ILE A 97 -12.79 -14.94 5.50
N TYR A 98 -13.27 -14.16 4.53
CA TYR A 98 -12.53 -13.05 3.92
C TYR A 98 -12.64 -11.77 4.74
N ASP A 99 -13.69 -11.61 5.55
CA ASP A 99 -13.87 -10.47 6.44
C ASP A 99 -12.76 -10.36 7.50
N LEU A 100 -12.29 -11.49 8.06
CA LEU A 100 -11.18 -11.49 9.03
C LEU A 100 -9.86 -11.02 8.39
N LYS A 101 -9.63 -11.33 7.11
CA LYS A 101 -8.43 -10.89 6.38
C LYS A 101 -8.47 -9.39 6.08
N HIS A 102 -9.66 -8.83 5.82
CA HIS A 102 -9.83 -7.37 5.72
C HIS A 102 -9.52 -6.68 7.05
N VAL A 103 -10.07 -7.18 8.16
CA VAL A 103 -9.83 -6.60 9.49
C VAL A 103 -8.35 -6.67 9.88
N ALA A 104 -7.65 -7.77 9.58
CA ALA A 104 -6.23 -7.88 9.85
C ALA A 104 -5.39 -6.84 9.07
N GLY A 105 -5.75 -6.58 7.80
CA GLY A 105 -5.14 -5.54 6.99
C GLY A 105 -5.36 -4.14 7.57
N ASP A 106 -6.60 -3.82 7.94
CA ASP A 106 -6.95 -2.53 8.54
C ASP A 106 -6.24 -2.30 9.90
N VAL A 107 -6.12 -3.34 10.72
CA VAL A 107 -5.41 -3.27 12.01
C VAL A 107 -3.90 -3.08 11.81
N ALA A 108 -3.30 -3.77 10.83
CA ALA A 108 -1.90 -3.57 10.47
C ALA A 108 -1.64 -2.15 9.93
N PHE A 109 -2.61 -1.57 9.24
CA PHE A 109 -2.55 -0.20 8.78
C PHE A 109 -2.58 0.81 9.94
N ALA A 110 -3.51 0.62 10.89
CA ALA A 110 -3.63 1.47 12.07
C ALA A 110 -2.41 1.40 12.99
N SER A 111 -1.79 0.23 13.14
CA SER A 111 -0.57 0.08 13.95
C SER A 111 0.63 0.81 13.33
N GLY A 112 0.68 0.94 11.99
CA GLY A 112 1.69 1.73 11.29
C GLY A 112 1.65 3.21 11.67
N PHE A 113 0.46 3.81 11.76
CA PHE A 113 0.32 5.20 12.22
C PHE A 113 0.68 5.38 13.69
N ALA A 114 0.32 4.42 14.55
CA ALA A 114 0.74 4.47 15.96
C ALA A 114 2.27 4.43 16.10
N THR A 115 2.95 3.67 15.24
CA THR A 115 4.43 3.61 15.20
C THR A 115 5.03 4.95 14.75
N ILE A 116 4.43 5.61 13.76
CA ILE A 116 4.87 6.94 13.30
C ILE A 116 4.72 7.99 14.42
N ILE A 117 3.59 7.98 15.13
CA ILE A 117 3.35 8.90 16.25
C ILE A 117 4.36 8.66 17.39
N ASN A 118 4.64 7.39 17.69
CA ASN A 118 5.65 7.04 18.69
C ASN A 118 7.05 7.52 18.28
N ALA A 119 7.43 7.34 17.01
CA ALA A 119 8.71 7.83 16.50
C ALA A 119 8.82 9.37 16.60
N ALA A 120 7.74 10.11 16.32
CA ALA A 120 7.72 11.56 16.45
C ALA A 120 7.93 12.03 17.91
N ILE A 121 7.36 11.31 18.88
CA ILE A 121 7.51 11.64 20.31
C ILE A 121 8.94 11.36 20.79
N ILE A 122 9.54 10.25 20.33
CA ILE A 122 10.95 9.94 20.61
C ILE A 122 11.86 11.04 20.03
N LEU A 123 11.57 11.53 18.81
CA LEU A 123 12.31 12.62 18.18
C LEU A 123 12.23 13.95 18.96
N GLU A 124 11.13 14.19 19.69
CA GLU A 124 10.97 15.35 20.59
C GLU A 124 11.76 15.20 21.90
N GLY A 125 12.46 14.07 22.10
CA GLY A 125 13.25 13.79 23.30
C GLY A 125 12.41 13.26 24.47
N LYS A 126 11.18 12.81 24.22
CA LYS A 126 10.31 12.19 25.23
C LYS A 126 10.44 10.66 25.22
N ASP A 127 10.09 10.04 26.33
CA ASP A 127 10.07 8.57 26.44
C ASP A 127 9.07 7.94 25.48
N SER A 128 9.37 6.71 25.05
CA SER A 128 8.52 5.96 24.13
C SER A 128 7.13 5.70 24.75
N LEU A 129 6.09 5.75 23.91
CA LEU A 129 4.75 5.39 24.34
C LEU A 129 4.71 3.93 24.81
N SER A 130 4.09 3.71 25.96
CA SER A 130 3.70 2.38 26.41
C SER A 130 2.91 1.63 25.33
N THR A 131 3.11 0.32 25.24
CA THR A 131 2.36 -0.56 24.31
C THR A 131 0.86 -0.35 24.42
N GLY A 132 0.32 -0.16 25.62
CA GLY A 132 -1.11 0.10 25.82
C GLY A 132 -1.58 1.41 25.17
N ALA A 133 -0.76 2.46 25.20
CA ALA A 133 -1.07 3.73 24.56
C ALA A 133 -1.00 3.63 23.02
N GLN A 134 -0.03 2.89 22.48
CA GLN A 134 0.07 2.63 21.04
C GLN A 134 -1.14 1.82 20.52
N VAL A 135 -1.57 0.80 21.28
CA VAL A 135 -2.78 0.02 20.97
C VAL A 135 -4.03 0.90 21.05
N GLY A 136 -4.13 1.79 22.04
CA GLY A 136 -5.23 2.74 22.17
C GLY A 136 -5.33 3.69 20.96
N ILE A 137 -4.19 4.21 20.48
CA ILE A 137 -4.12 5.02 19.26
C ILE A 137 -4.59 4.20 18.05
N GLY A 138 -4.11 2.96 17.90
CA GLY A 138 -4.52 2.07 16.82
C GLY A 138 -6.03 1.82 16.79
N ILE A 139 -6.65 1.54 17.94
CA ILE A 139 -8.10 1.36 18.06
C ILE A 139 -8.85 2.64 17.64
N GLY A 140 -8.37 3.81 18.06
CA GLY A 140 -8.95 5.09 17.65
C GLY A 140 -8.91 5.31 16.13
N ILE A 141 -7.79 4.95 15.49
CA ILE A 141 -7.64 5.04 14.03
C ILE A 141 -8.56 4.06 13.31
N CYS A 142 -8.66 2.81 13.79
CA CYS A 142 -9.61 1.83 13.25
C CYS A 142 -11.06 2.33 13.35
N PHE A 143 -11.42 3.02 14.44
CA PHE A 143 -12.75 3.60 14.57
C PHE A 143 -13.01 4.70 13.54
N VAL A 144 -12.04 5.59 13.30
CA VAL A 144 -12.13 6.61 12.24
C VAL A 144 -12.29 5.95 10.86
N TRP A 145 -11.56 4.86 10.61
CA TRP A 145 -11.66 4.09 9.36
C TRP A 145 -13.03 3.43 9.20
N ALA A 146 -13.56 2.83 10.27
CA ALA A 146 -14.90 2.26 10.27
C ALA A 146 -15.98 3.31 9.99
N VAL A 147 -15.83 4.53 10.52
CA VAL A 147 -16.72 5.65 10.21
C VAL A 147 -16.59 6.06 8.74
N GLN A 148 -15.38 6.15 8.18
CA GLN A 148 -15.18 6.46 6.76
C GLN A 148 -15.80 5.41 5.83
N ASN A 149 -15.72 4.14 6.21
CA ASN A 149 -16.38 3.04 5.48
C ASN A 149 -17.91 3.10 5.56
N ALA A 150 -18.47 3.80 6.55
CA ALA A 150 -19.91 4.04 6.67
C ALA A 150 -20.40 5.29 5.90
N LEU A 151 -19.49 6.14 5.39
CA LEU A 151 -19.85 7.31 4.59
C LEU A 151 -20.23 6.93 3.15
N ARG A 152 -21.09 7.75 2.52
CA ARG A 152 -21.52 7.52 1.14
C ARG A 152 -20.36 7.65 0.15
N ILE A 153 -20.44 6.88 -0.95
CA ILE A 153 -19.44 6.74 -2.01
C ILE A 153 -19.06 8.09 -2.67
N ASP A 154 -19.97 9.05 -2.67
CA ASP A 154 -19.76 10.41 -3.18
C ASP A 154 -18.73 11.21 -2.37
N GLN A 155 -18.67 11.02 -1.05
CA GLN A 155 -17.68 11.66 -0.19
C GLN A 155 -16.31 10.97 -0.22
N GLN A 156 -16.27 9.66 -0.50
CA GLN A 156 -15.04 8.88 -0.57
C GLN A 156 -14.19 9.24 -1.80
N GLY A 157 -14.80 9.61 -2.93
CA GLY A 157 -14.07 10.00 -4.14
C GLY A 157 -13.14 11.19 -3.94
N TRP A 158 -13.56 12.21 -3.20
CA TRP A 158 -12.73 13.38 -2.89
C TRP A 158 -11.58 13.04 -1.92
N LEU A 159 -11.85 12.24 -0.88
CA LEU A 159 -10.83 11.79 0.07
C LEU A 159 -9.75 10.94 -0.60
N ASN A 160 -10.13 10.06 -1.51
CA ASN A 160 -9.18 9.23 -2.26
C ASN A 160 -8.26 10.09 -3.14
N ASN A 161 -8.79 11.08 -3.85
CA ASN A 161 -7.98 11.99 -4.67
C ASN A 161 -7.01 12.82 -3.83
N PHE A 162 -7.45 13.28 -2.65
CA PHE A 162 -6.56 13.95 -1.69
C PHE A 162 -5.46 12.99 -1.17
N ALA A 163 -5.82 11.75 -0.85
CA ALA A 163 -4.89 10.75 -0.36
C ALA A 163 -3.78 10.44 -1.37
N VAL A 164 -4.08 10.38 -2.67
CA VAL A 164 -3.06 10.25 -3.75
C VAL A 164 -2.02 11.36 -3.64
N ILE A 165 -2.48 12.62 -3.58
CA ILE A 165 -1.61 13.80 -3.54
C ILE A 165 -0.77 13.79 -2.27
N PHE A 166 -1.39 13.46 -1.13
CA PHE A 166 -0.69 13.37 0.15
C PHE A 166 0.38 12.28 0.16
N GLN A 167 0.07 11.08 -0.35
CA GLN A 167 1.03 9.97 -0.41
C GLN A 167 2.21 10.28 -1.35
N LEU A 168 1.94 10.82 -2.55
CA LEU A 168 3.00 11.22 -3.48
C LEU A 168 3.84 12.37 -2.91
N GLY A 169 3.19 13.40 -2.38
CA GLY A 169 3.85 14.58 -1.82
C GLY A 169 4.73 14.22 -0.62
N SER A 170 4.22 13.43 0.32
CA SER A 170 4.99 12.99 1.50
C SER A 170 6.18 12.11 1.11
N ALA A 171 6.04 11.20 0.15
CA ALA A 171 7.15 10.38 -0.34
C ALA A 171 8.27 11.25 -0.94
N VAL A 172 7.92 12.24 -1.76
CA VAL A 172 8.90 13.18 -2.33
C VAL A 172 9.56 14.00 -1.22
N ILE A 173 8.79 14.50 -0.25
CA ILE A 173 9.32 15.26 0.88
C ILE A 173 10.33 14.41 1.67
N ILE A 174 10.00 13.15 1.97
CA ILE A 174 10.91 12.24 2.69
C ILE A 174 12.22 12.07 1.91
N VAL A 175 12.16 11.84 0.60
CA VAL A 175 13.36 11.70 -0.23
C VAL A 175 14.20 12.99 -0.21
N VAL A 176 13.57 14.15 -0.37
CA VAL A 176 14.27 15.45 -0.37
C VAL A 176 14.89 15.74 1.00
N VAL A 177 14.17 15.50 2.09
CA VAL A 177 14.64 15.69 3.46
C VAL A 177 15.82 14.75 3.75
N LEU A 178 15.72 13.47 3.41
CA LEU A 178 16.82 12.52 3.60
C LEU A 178 18.06 12.91 2.80
N LEU A 179 17.91 13.34 1.54
CA LEU A 179 19.05 13.73 0.70
C LEU A 179 19.70 15.06 1.13
N SER A 180 18.94 15.96 1.76
CA SER A 180 19.42 17.27 2.19
C SER A 180 19.95 17.29 3.63
N MET A 181 19.39 16.48 4.53
CA MET A 181 19.74 16.48 5.95
C MET A 181 20.66 15.33 6.35
N ALA A 182 20.96 14.36 5.48
CA ALA A 182 21.90 13.29 5.79
C ALA A 182 23.34 13.84 5.92
N PRO A 183 23.97 13.77 7.12
CA PRO A 183 25.31 14.30 7.35
C PRO A 183 26.40 13.45 6.69
N GLU A 184 26.18 12.14 6.54
CA GLU A 184 27.06 11.21 5.83
C GLU A 184 26.26 10.39 4.82
N ARG A 185 26.82 10.20 3.63
CA ARG A 185 26.22 9.39 2.57
C ARG A 185 26.89 8.02 2.57
N ALA A 186 26.10 6.96 2.72
CA ALA A 186 26.61 5.60 2.66
C ALA A 186 27.17 5.29 1.26
N THR A 187 28.30 4.58 1.22
CA THR A 187 28.93 4.14 -0.03
C THR A 187 28.05 3.10 -0.72
N ALA A 188 28.01 3.06 -2.05
CA ALA A 188 27.19 2.08 -2.80
C ALA A 188 27.47 0.63 -2.38
N HIS A 189 28.73 0.29 -2.11
CA HIS A 189 29.09 -1.02 -1.58
C HIS A 189 28.38 -1.30 -0.25
N ASP A 190 28.52 -0.41 0.74
CA ASP A 190 27.87 -0.57 2.04
C ASP A 190 26.35 -0.66 1.93
N VAL A 191 25.75 0.13 1.04
CA VAL A 191 24.31 0.12 0.80
C VAL A 191 23.83 -1.26 0.34
N PHE A 192 24.51 -1.88 -0.63
CA PHE A 192 24.08 -3.15 -1.23
C PHE A 192 24.58 -4.40 -0.52
N THR A 193 25.67 -4.31 0.25
CA THR A 193 26.31 -5.50 0.86
C THR A 193 26.41 -5.47 2.37
N SER A 194 26.13 -4.34 3.04
CA SER A 194 26.21 -4.34 4.51
C SER A 194 25.12 -5.20 5.12
N THR A 195 25.54 -6.04 6.06
CA THR A 195 24.67 -6.85 6.89
C THR A 195 24.82 -6.40 8.33
N TYR A 196 23.70 -6.27 9.03
CA TYR A 196 23.67 -5.97 10.45
C TYR A 196 22.73 -6.97 11.12
N ASN A 197 23.23 -7.67 12.14
CA ASN A 197 22.47 -8.68 12.87
C ASN A 197 22.21 -8.23 14.31
N GLY A 198 21.11 -7.52 14.52
CA GLY A 198 20.58 -7.19 15.85
C GLY A 198 19.63 -8.25 16.44
N THR A 199 19.53 -9.44 15.83
CA THR A 199 18.55 -10.47 16.24
C THR A 199 18.96 -11.26 17.49
N GLY A 200 20.23 -11.14 17.91
CA GLY A 200 20.78 -11.91 19.04
C GLY A 200 21.13 -13.36 18.72
N PHE A 201 20.89 -13.84 17.49
CA PHE A 201 21.32 -15.16 17.05
C PHE A 201 22.75 -15.14 16.49
N SER A 202 23.61 -16.01 17.01
CA SER A 202 25.00 -16.18 16.57
C SER A 202 25.09 -17.01 15.29
N PHE A 203 24.47 -16.57 14.20
CA PHE A 203 24.74 -17.14 12.89
C PHE A 203 25.78 -16.27 12.18
N PRO A 204 26.91 -16.85 11.74
CA PRO A 204 27.87 -16.14 10.91
C PRO A 204 27.29 -16.03 9.49
N TYR A 205 27.24 -14.81 8.95
CA TYR A 205 27.04 -14.57 7.52
C TYR A 205 28.33 -14.00 6.96
#